data_AF-A0A516GT49-F1
#
_entry.id   AF-A0A516GT49-F1
#
_cell.length_a   1.000
_cell.length_b   1.000
_cell.length_c   1.000
_cell.angle_alpha   90.00
_cell.angle_beta   90.00
_cell.angle_gamma   90.00
#
_symmetry.space_group_name_H-M   'P 1'
#
loop_
_entity.id
_entity.type
_entity.pdbx_description
1 polymer ?
#
loop_
_entity_poly.entity_id
_entity_poly.type
_entity_poly.pdbx_seq_one_letter_code
_entity_poly.pdbx_strand_id
1 'polypeptide(L)'
;MKTLKILFYILISTLLYSCGLKPITSEYAFIKSDIEEIDLDHLGNGKVLIYNDASILHTLDNTARLNIWINNKALGQIRPKEYAIINFEPGTHQFKVLHIDFVNIKSEHTVDINQDSKVIRVKPTISSNKLEITNTLPEKFERFTYAEKRE
;
A
#
# COMPACT_ATOMS: atom_id res chain seq x y z
N MET A 1 -22.94 -42.15 -1.16
CA MET A 1 -23.62 -40.84 -1.23
C MET A 1 -23.31 -39.92 -0.06
N LYS A 2 -23.31 -40.38 1.20
CA LYS A 2 -23.02 -39.53 2.38
C LYS A 2 -21.59 -38.95 2.38
N THR A 3 -20.59 -39.74 2.01
CA THR A 3 -19.18 -39.33 1.88
C THR A 3 -18.97 -38.27 0.79
N LEU A 4 -19.64 -38.39 -0.37
CA LEU A 4 -19.58 -37.41 -1.45
C LEU A 4 -20.18 -36.06 -1.03
N LYS A 5 -21.28 -36.09 -0.26
CA LYS A 5 -21.87 -34.87 0.33
C LYS A 5 -20.90 -34.19 1.30
N ILE A 6 -20.22 -34.95 2.16
CA ILE A 6 -19.23 -34.40 3.12
C ILE A 6 -18.05 -33.76 2.38
N LEU A 7 -17.51 -34.41 1.34
CA LEU A 7 -16.45 -33.85 0.49
C LEU A 7 -16.87 -32.55 -0.20
N PHE A 8 -18.12 -32.48 -0.66
CA PHE A 8 -18.68 -31.27 -1.26
C PHE A 8 -18.80 -30.12 -0.24
N TYR A 9 -19.21 -30.41 1.00
CA TYR A 9 -19.25 -29.41 2.07
C TYR A 9 -17.85 -28.93 2.48
N ILE A 10 -16.84 -29.79 2.51
CA ILE A 10 -15.44 -29.42 2.79
C ILE A 10 -14.84 -28.57 1.65
N LEU A 11 -15.14 -28.91 0.40
CA LEU A 11 -14.71 -28.11 -0.76
C LEU A 11 -15.36 -26.73 -0.76
N ILE A 12 -16.66 -26.63 -0.44
CA ILE A 12 -17.34 -25.33 -0.32
C ILE A 12 -16.81 -24.52 0.87
N SER A 13 -16.56 -25.15 2.03
CA SER A 13 -16.07 -24.42 3.20
C SER A 13 -14.65 -23.88 3.01
N THR A 14 -13.80 -24.59 2.26
CA THR A 14 -12.45 -24.11 1.92
C THR A 14 -12.45 -22.97 0.88
N LEU A 15 -13.43 -22.93 -0.03
CA LEU A 15 -13.60 -21.83 -0.98
C LEU A 15 -14.06 -20.51 -0.34
N LEU A 16 -14.61 -20.55 0.88
CA LEU A 16 -15.08 -19.35 1.60
C LEU A 16 -13.98 -18.65 2.43
N TYR A 17 -12.81 -19.28 2.61
CA TYR A 17 -11.65 -18.63 3.21
C TYR A 17 -10.88 -17.83 2.15
N SER A 18 -11.47 -16.70 1.73
CA SER A 18 -10.79 -15.70 0.91
C SER A 18 -9.50 -15.25 1.62
N CYS A 19 -8.35 -15.70 1.12
CA CYS A 19 -7.02 -15.38 1.64
C CYS A 19 -6.60 -13.99 1.12
N GLY A 20 -7.20 -12.94 1.66
CA GLY A 20 -6.84 -11.55 1.36
C GLY A 20 -6.03 -10.91 2.48
N LEU A 21 -5.14 -9.98 2.13
CA LEU A 21 -4.42 -9.20 3.14
C LEU A 21 -5.39 -8.32 3.93
N LYS A 22 -5.47 -8.59 5.24
CA LYS A 22 -6.29 -7.79 6.16
C LYS A 22 -5.72 -6.36 6.26
N PRO A 23 -6.57 -5.33 6.25
CA PRO A 23 -6.12 -3.97 6.49
C PRO A 23 -5.52 -3.83 7.89
N ILE A 24 -4.71 -2.80 8.07
CA ILE A 24 -4.18 -2.38 9.35
C ILE A 24 -4.66 -0.95 9.62
N THR A 25 -5.00 -0.67 10.87
CA THR A 25 -5.41 0.67 11.29
C THR A 25 -4.23 1.62 11.20
N SER A 26 -4.45 2.77 10.56
CA SER A 26 -3.44 3.83 10.49
C SER A 26 -3.26 4.49 11.85
N GLU A 27 -2.01 4.58 12.29
CA GLU A 27 -1.54 5.39 13.43
C GLU A 27 -1.19 6.82 13.00
N TYR A 28 -1.28 7.13 11.69
CA TYR A 28 -1.04 8.45 11.15
C TYR A 28 -2.36 9.22 11.03
N ALA A 29 -2.33 10.50 11.38
CA ALA A 29 -3.35 11.43 10.93
C ALA A 29 -3.11 11.68 9.44
N PHE A 30 -3.84 10.97 8.58
CA PHE A 30 -3.84 11.27 7.16
C PHE A 30 -4.13 12.75 6.95
N ILE A 31 -3.26 13.43 6.22
CA ILE A 31 -3.52 14.78 5.75
C ILE A 31 -4.51 14.61 4.61
N LYS A 32 -5.79 14.44 4.96
CA LYS A 32 -6.88 14.56 4.00
C LYS A 32 -6.88 16.03 3.62
N SER A 33 -5.99 16.40 2.70
CA SER A 33 -5.82 17.79 2.34
C SER A 33 -7.10 18.20 1.64
N ASP A 34 -7.69 19.34 2.03
CA ASP A 34 -8.80 19.98 1.33
C ASP A 34 -8.41 20.48 -0.08
N ILE A 35 -7.36 19.89 -0.66
CA ILE A 35 -6.80 20.21 -1.96
C ILE A 35 -7.55 19.35 -2.97
N GLU A 36 -8.39 20.00 -3.79
CA GLU A 36 -9.20 19.34 -4.84
C GLU A 36 -8.32 18.67 -5.91
N GLU A 37 -7.10 19.18 -6.14
CA GLU A 37 -6.17 18.67 -7.14
C GLU A 37 -4.72 18.69 -6.62
N ILE A 38 -4.13 17.50 -6.45
CA ILE A 38 -2.76 17.37 -5.91
C ILE A 38 -1.76 17.46 -7.06
N ASP A 39 -0.89 18.46 -7.01
CA ASP A 39 0.28 18.60 -7.89
C ASP A 39 1.61 18.46 -7.09
N LEU A 40 2.74 18.53 -7.81
CA LEU A 40 4.08 18.42 -7.21
C LEU A 40 4.52 19.67 -6.43
N ASP A 41 3.89 20.82 -6.64
CA ASP A 41 4.23 22.08 -5.97
C ASP A 41 3.65 22.14 -4.57
N HIS A 42 2.58 21.37 -4.31
CA HIS A 42 2.03 21.14 -2.98
C HIS A 42 2.80 20.11 -2.14
N LEU A 43 3.80 19.43 -2.72
CA LEU A 43 4.64 18.41 -2.08
C LEU A 43 6.07 18.91 -1.80
N GLY A 44 6.79 18.20 -0.93
CA GLY A 44 8.11 18.60 -0.44
C GLY A 44 8.04 19.21 0.96
N ASN A 45 9.19 19.62 1.50
CA ASN A 45 9.32 20.12 2.87
C ASN A 45 8.66 19.19 3.91
N GLY A 46 8.86 17.88 3.74
CA GLY A 46 8.27 16.85 4.58
C GLY A 46 6.90 16.35 4.11
N LYS A 47 6.15 17.07 3.28
CA LYS A 47 4.90 16.55 2.68
C LYS A 47 5.24 15.58 1.55
N VAL A 48 5.08 14.29 1.80
CA VAL A 48 5.43 13.24 0.84
C VAL A 48 4.21 12.42 0.49
N LEU A 49 3.99 12.24 -0.83
CA LEU A 49 2.98 11.34 -1.38
C LEU A 49 3.57 9.93 -1.49
N ILE A 50 2.86 8.94 -0.95
CA ILE A 50 3.19 7.52 -1.05
C ILE A 50 2.07 6.83 -1.82
N TYR A 51 2.39 6.14 -2.92
CA TYR A 51 1.38 5.44 -3.73
C TYR A 51 1.75 3.99 -4.04
N ASN A 52 0.72 3.21 -4.35
CA ASN A 52 0.84 1.82 -4.76
C ASN A 52 0.86 1.70 -6.30
N ASP A 53 2.02 1.36 -6.86
CA ASP A 53 2.28 1.13 -8.30
C ASP A 53 2.07 -0.32 -8.72
N ALA A 54 1.13 -1.02 -8.08
CA ALA A 54 0.78 -2.37 -8.50
C ALA A 54 0.24 -2.37 -9.93
N SER A 55 0.86 -3.19 -10.78
CA SER A 55 0.40 -3.40 -12.15
C SER A 55 -0.96 -4.11 -12.19
N ILE A 56 -1.71 -3.93 -13.27
CA ILE A 56 -3.04 -4.53 -13.50
C ILE A 56 -3.02 -6.06 -13.28
N LEU A 57 -1.92 -6.73 -13.62
CA LEU A 57 -1.75 -8.18 -13.42
C LEU A 57 -1.92 -8.62 -11.96
N HIS A 58 -1.52 -7.77 -10.99
CA HIS A 58 -1.67 -8.06 -9.55
C HIS A 58 -2.99 -7.51 -8.95
N THR A 59 -3.83 -6.85 -9.76
CA THR A 59 -5.11 -6.27 -9.28
C THR A 59 -6.29 -7.22 -9.37
N LEU A 60 -6.19 -8.29 -10.17
CA LEU A 60 -7.31 -9.19 -10.47
C LEU A 60 -7.65 -10.16 -9.31
N ASP A 61 -6.75 -10.37 -8.36
CA ASP A 61 -6.86 -11.35 -7.28
C ASP A 61 -6.74 -10.74 -5.87
N ASN A 62 -6.80 -9.41 -5.76
CA ASN A 62 -6.62 -8.66 -4.50
C ASN A 62 -5.26 -8.83 -3.79
N THR A 63 -4.25 -9.40 -4.45
CA THR A 63 -2.91 -9.68 -3.88
C THR A 63 -2.04 -8.42 -3.74
N ALA A 64 -2.28 -7.43 -4.60
CA ALA A 64 -1.51 -6.19 -4.66
C ALA A 64 -1.76 -5.17 -3.53
N ARG A 65 -2.48 -5.53 -2.47
CA ARG A 65 -2.69 -4.62 -1.33
C ARG A 65 -1.41 -4.52 -0.51
N LEU A 66 -1.02 -3.31 -0.14
CA LEU A 66 0.18 -3.06 0.64
C LEU A 66 -0.19 -2.61 2.05
N ASN A 67 0.27 -3.33 3.07
CA ASN A 67 0.32 -2.81 4.43
C ASN A 67 1.70 -2.20 4.66
N ILE A 68 1.74 -0.95 5.13
CA ILE A 68 2.99 -0.19 5.28
C ILE A 68 3.15 0.25 6.73
N TRP A 69 4.36 0.10 7.25
CA TRP A 69 4.81 0.70 8.50
C TRP A 69 6.02 1.58 8.24
N ILE A 70 6.13 2.67 8.99
CA ILE A 70 7.22 3.64 8.93
C ILE A 70 7.70 3.84 10.37
N ASN A 71 8.97 3.57 10.65
CA ASN A 71 9.54 3.66 12.00
C ASN A 71 8.66 2.95 13.05
N ASN A 72 8.23 1.72 12.72
CA ASN A 72 7.32 0.86 13.48
C ASN A 72 5.88 1.36 13.66
N LYS A 73 5.50 2.52 13.11
CA LYS A 73 4.12 3.02 13.12
C LYS A 73 3.38 2.59 11.86
N ALA A 74 2.17 2.08 12.00
CA ALA A 74 1.32 1.65 10.90
C ALA A 74 0.81 2.86 10.09
N LEU A 75 1.24 2.97 8.83
CA LEU A 75 0.66 3.94 7.90
C LEU A 75 -0.77 3.52 7.51
N GLY A 76 -1.02 2.22 7.43
CA GLY A 76 -2.29 1.67 6.98
C GLY A 76 -2.13 0.77 5.75
N GLN A 77 -3.26 0.46 5.12
CA GLN A 77 -3.30 -0.28 3.86
C GLN A 77 -3.46 0.66 2.67
N ILE A 78 -2.57 0.59 1.68
CA ILE A 78 -2.67 1.29 0.40
C ILE A 78 -3.00 0.26 -0.68
N ARG A 79 -4.21 0.34 -1.25
CA ARG A 79 -4.64 -0.54 -2.34
C ARG A 79 -4.09 -0.06 -3.69
N PRO A 80 -4.13 -0.89 -4.75
CA PRO A 80 -3.74 -0.46 -6.08
C PRO A 80 -4.49 0.81 -6.50
N LYS A 81 -3.76 1.76 -7.09
CA LYS A 81 -4.25 3.10 -7.44
C LYS A 81 -4.70 3.95 -6.26
N GLU A 82 -4.27 3.62 -5.05
CA GLU A 82 -4.41 4.52 -3.91
C GLU A 82 -3.09 5.21 -3.58
N TYR A 83 -3.20 6.36 -2.94
CA TYR A 83 -2.08 7.11 -2.37
C TYR A 83 -2.44 7.70 -1.01
N ALA A 84 -1.43 7.98 -0.20
CA ALA A 84 -1.56 8.74 1.03
C ALA A 84 -0.53 9.86 1.05
N ILE A 85 -0.84 10.97 1.71
CA ILE A 85 0.12 12.05 1.97
C ILE A 85 0.35 12.11 3.47
N ILE A 86 1.63 12.12 3.85
CA ILE A 86 2.05 12.27 5.24
C ILE A 86 3.17 13.30 5.35
N ASN A 87 3.28 13.88 6.56
CA ASN A 87 4.41 14.73 6.92
C ASN A 87 5.52 13.88 7.53
N PHE A 88 6.72 14.00 6.98
CA PHE A 88 7.96 13.44 7.50
C PHE A 88 8.80 14.54 8.14
N GLU A 89 9.47 14.19 9.24
CA GLU A 89 10.64 14.92 9.68
C GLU A 89 11.82 14.56 8.76
N PRO A 90 12.73 15.48 8.40
CA PRO A 90 13.89 15.14 7.60
C PRO A 90 14.77 14.09 8.30
N GLY A 91 15.23 13.09 7.57
CA GLY A 91 16.13 12.06 8.06
C GLY A 91 15.88 10.68 7.48
N THR A 92 16.49 9.69 8.11
CA THR A 92 16.39 8.29 7.72
C THR A 92 15.15 7.64 8.32
N HIS A 93 14.33 7.01 7.48
CA HIS A 93 13.14 6.28 7.89
C HIS A 93 13.21 4.82 7.46
N GLN A 94 12.80 3.93 8.36
CA GLN A 94 12.64 2.52 8.07
C GLN A 94 11.20 2.23 7.63
N PHE A 95 11.05 1.78 6.40
CA PHE A 95 9.79 1.30 5.86
C PHE A 95 9.75 -0.21 5.95
N LYS A 96 8.62 -0.73 6.41
CA LYS A 96 8.28 -2.15 6.29
C LYS A 96 7.04 -2.26 5.43
N VAL A 97 7.12 -3.11 4.41
CA VAL A 97 6.02 -3.31 3.45
C VAL A 97 5.65 -4.79 3.44
N LEU A 98 4.35 -5.06 3.49
CA LEU A 98 3.78 -6.40 3.40
C LEU A 98 2.72 -6.43 2.30
N HIS A 99 2.82 -7.43 1.42
CA HIS A 99 1.72 -7.85 0.56
C HIS A 99 1.52 -9.37 0.64
N ILE A 100 0.44 -9.88 0.04
CA ILE A 100 0.17 -11.32 -0.02
C ILE A 100 0.08 -11.73 -1.47
N ASP A 101 0.93 -12.66 -1.88
CA ASP A 101 0.85 -13.35 -3.17
C ASP A 101 1.06 -14.84 -2.91
N PHE A 102 -0.04 -15.58 -2.69
CA PHE A 102 -0.12 -16.93 -2.10
C PHE A 102 0.51 -17.11 -0.70
N VAL A 103 1.50 -16.29 -0.34
CA VAL A 103 2.24 -16.23 0.92
C VAL A 103 2.45 -14.77 1.34
N ASN A 104 2.84 -14.56 2.60
CA ASN A 104 3.18 -13.23 3.10
C ASN A 104 4.56 -12.79 2.59
N ILE A 105 4.62 -11.72 1.80
CA ILE A 105 5.87 -11.17 1.27
C ILE A 105 6.18 -9.86 1.99
N LYS A 106 7.25 -9.89 2.78
CA LYS A 106 7.71 -8.77 3.61
C LYS A 106 9.05 -8.26 3.10
N SER A 107 9.24 -6.95 3.12
CA SER A 107 10.52 -6.30 2.84
C SER A 107 10.69 -5.08 3.72
N GLU A 108 11.94 -4.78 4.07
CA GLU A 108 12.32 -3.58 4.78
C GLU A 108 13.18 -2.69 3.89
N HIS A 109 12.97 -1.38 3.95
CA HIS A 109 13.66 -0.37 3.15
C HIS A 109 14.08 0.78 4.05
N THR A 110 15.33 1.20 3.94
CA THR A 110 15.82 2.41 4.62
C THR A 110 15.84 3.54 3.61
N VAL A 111 15.18 4.64 3.92
CA VAL A 111 14.92 5.74 2.98
C VAL A 111 15.27 7.06 3.65
N ASP A 112 16.14 7.84 3.01
CA ASP A 112 16.49 9.18 3.47
C ASP A 112 15.53 10.20 2.84
N ILE A 113 14.72 10.84 3.68
CA ILE A 113 13.75 11.85 3.27
C ILE A 113 14.31 13.23 3.62
N ASN A 114 14.39 14.08 2.62
CA ASN A 114 14.86 15.46 2.76
C ASN A 114 13.77 16.44 2.29
N GLN A 115 14.10 17.74 2.25
CA GLN A 115 13.16 18.79 1.85
C GLN A 115 12.69 18.66 0.39
N ASP A 116 13.49 18.07 -0.48
CA ASP A 116 13.18 17.89 -1.90
C ASP A 116 12.44 16.58 -2.20
N SER A 117 12.26 15.73 -1.18
CA SER A 117 11.54 14.46 -1.31
C SER A 117 10.04 14.73 -1.40
N LYS A 118 9.44 14.36 -2.52
CA LYS A 118 8.02 14.65 -2.84
C LYS A 118 7.17 13.39 -2.99
N VAL A 119 7.70 12.38 -3.68
CA VAL A 119 6.92 11.20 -4.06
C VAL A 119 7.70 9.92 -3.83
N ILE A 120 7.10 8.98 -3.09
CA ILE A 120 7.57 7.62 -2.89
C ILE A 120 6.66 6.65 -3.63
N ARG A 121 7.25 5.89 -4.54
CA ARG A 121 6.61 4.79 -5.24
C ARG A 121 6.81 3.51 -4.44
N VAL A 122 5.72 2.80 -4.14
CA VAL A 122 5.77 1.44 -3.57
C VAL A 122 5.15 0.45 -4.54
N LYS A 123 5.87 -0.60 -4.89
CA LYS A 123 5.45 -1.59 -5.89
C LYS A 123 5.61 -3.01 -5.35
N PRO A 124 4.53 -3.79 -5.21
CA PRO A 124 4.66 -5.22 -4.96
C PRO A 124 5.26 -5.92 -6.19
N THR A 125 6.12 -6.90 -5.97
CA THR A 125 6.64 -7.81 -6.99
C THR A 125 6.42 -9.26 -6.54
N ILE A 126 6.62 -10.23 -7.44
CA ILE A 126 6.35 -11.65 -7.18
C ILE A 126 7.11 -12.20 -5.94
N SER A 127 8.23 -11.60 -5.56
CA SER A 127 9.07 -12.08 -4.45
C SER A 127 9.47 -11.02 -3.41
N SER A 128 9.13 -9.74 -3.62
CA SER A 128 9.52 -8.65 -2.72
C SER A 128 8.62 -7.42 -2.89
N ASN A 129 8.98 -6.30 -2.28
CA ASN A 129 8.41 -5.00 -2.60
C ASN A 129 9.55 -4.07 -3.00
N LYS A 130 9.30 -3.22 -3.99
CA LYS A 130 10.20 -2.13 -4.38
C LYS A 130 9.69 -0.84 -3.75
N LEU A 131 10.57 -0.03 -3.20
CA LEU A 131 10.26 1.29 -2.68
C LEU A 131 11.30 2.29 -3.16
N GLU A 132 10.87 3.36 -3.82
CA GLU A 132 11.77 4.34 -4.44
C GLU A 132 11.22 5.77 -4.31
N ILE A 133 12.09 6.73 -3.98
CA ILE A 133 11.80 8.16 -4.13
C ILE A 133 11.89 8.49 -5.62
N THR A 134 10.80 8.98 -6.20
CA THR A 134 10.71 9.31 -7.64
C THR A 134 10.56 10.80 -7.89
N ASN A 135 9.98 11.53 -6.94
CA ASN A 135 9.66 12.97 -7.07
C ASN A 135 8.78 13.33 -8.29
N THR A 136 8.16 12.33 -8.90
CA THR A 136 7.25 12.45 -10.04
C THR A 136 5.95 11.74 -9.71
N LEU A 137 4.82 12.35 -10.03
CA LEU A 137 3.51 11.69 -9.90
C LEU A 137 3.42 10.46 -10.82
N PRO A 138 2.63 9.44 -10.45
CA PRO A 138 2.43 8.29 -11.32
C PRO A 138 1.74 8.69 -12.63
N GLU A 139 1.96 7.90 -13.67
CA GLU A 139 1.19 8.05 -14.91
C GLU A 139 -0.30 7.91 -14.64
N LYS A 140 -1.10 8.78 -15.26
CA LYS A 140 -2.55 8.79 -15.12
C LYS A 140 -3.00 8.98 -13.66
N PHE A 141 -2.36 9.91 -12.94
CA PHE A 141 -2.63 10.20 -11.53
C PHE A 141 -4.10 10.57 -11.27
N GLU A 142 -4.83 11.09 -12.26
CA GLU A 142 -6.27 11.33 -12.19
C GLU A 142 -7.11 10.07 -11.88
N ARG A 143 -6.53 8.88 -12.05
CA ARG A 143 -7.15 7.58 -11.74
C ARG A 143 -6.86 7.10 -10.32
N PHE A 144 -6.04 7.83 -9.57
CA PHE A 144 -5.66 7.49 -8.23
C PHE A 144 -6.60 8.15 -7.22
N THR A 145 -6.89 7.45 -6.14
CA THR A 145 -7.77 7.94 -5.06
C THR A 145 -7.02 8.01 -3.74
N TYR A 146 -7.40 8.95 -2.88
CA TYR A 146 -6.82 9.05 -1.55
C TYR A 146 -7.17 7.79 -0.73
N ALA A 147 -6.18 7.24 -0.03
CA ALA A 147 -6.34 6.05 0.80
C ALA A 147 -7.23 6.36 2.01
N GLU A 148 -8.30 5.59 2.17
CA GLU A 148 -9.20 5.75 3.31
C GLU A 148 -8.64 5.04 4.55
N LYS A 149 -8.94 5.59 5.73
CA LYS A 149 -8.67 4.90 7.00
C LYS A 149 -9.56 3.66 7.08
N ARG A 150 -8.94 2.50 7.37
CA ARG A 150 -9.60 1.18 7.43
C ARG A 150 -9.20 0.46 8.71
N GLU A 151 -10.11 -0.37 9.21
CA GLU A 151 -9.97 -1.20 10.41
C GLU A 151 -10.21 -2.68 10.06
#